data_AF-A0A392SPR7-F1
#
_entry.id   AF-A0A392SPR7-F1
#
_cell.length_a   1.000
_cell.length_b   1.000
_cell.length_c   1.000
_cell.angle_alpha   90.00
_cell.angle_beta   90.00
_cell.angle_gamma   90.00
#
_symmetry.space_group_name_H-M   'P 1'
#
loop_
_entity.id
_entity.type
_entity.pdbx_description
1 polymer ?
#
loop_
_entity_poly.entity_id
_entity_poly.type
_entity_poly.pdbx_seq_one_letter_code
_entity_poly.pdbx_strand_id
1 'polypeptide(L)' 'PVDFEALRVNGFEVEKFFTDQGWSKFFVILNGPVYPILVKDFWPRCEVFDKIEAEKEFALKVAEDPENNKGKTRE' A
#
# COMPACT_ATOMS: atom_id res chain seq x y z
N PRO A 1 14.70 9.98 -5.99
CA PRO A 1 14.63 10.38 -4.57
C PRO A 1 13.54 11.41 -4.37
N VAL A 2 12.58 11.13 -3.49
CA VAL A 2 11.62 12.15 -3.06
C VAL A 2 12.38 13.22 -2.31
N ASP A 3 12.29 14.45 -2.81
CA ASP A 3 12.96 15.62 -2.23
C ASP A 3 11.99 16.33 -1.28
N PHE A 4 12.03 15.93 -0.01
CA PHE A 4 11.19 16.53 1.03
C PHE A 4 11.57 17.98 1.31
N GLU A 5 12.81 18.39 1.05
CA GLU A 5 13.26 19.76 1.24
C GLU A 5 12.66 20.68 0.17
N ALA A 6 12.66 20.26 -1.09
CA ALA A 6 11.98 20.99 -2.16
C ALA A 6 10.47 21.14 -1.88
N LEU A 7 9.81 20.09 -1.39
CA LEU A 7 8.40 20.15 -0.99
C LEU A 7 8.18 21.16 0.14
N ARG A 8 9.02 21.14 1.17
CA ARG A 8 8.97 22.06 2.31
C ARG A 8 9.14 23.51 1.88
N VAL A 9 10.10 23.80 1.01
CA VAL A 9 10.33 25.16 0.45
C VAL A 9 9.13 25.67 -0.36
N ASN A 10 8.37 24.75 -0.99
CA ASN A 10 7.14 25.08 -1.72
C ASN A 10 5.87 25.07 -0.83
N GLY A 11 6.02 24.98 0.50
CA GLY A 11 4.91 25.05 1.45
C GLY A 11 4.22 23.71 1.73
N PHE A 12 4.79 22.58 1.30
CA PHE A 12 4.25 21.24 1.55
C PHE A 12 5.08 20.50 2.61
N GLU A 13 4.61 20.54 3.86
CA GLU A 13 5.28 19.87 4.99
C GLU A 13 4.67 18.47 5.25
N VAL A 14 4.94 17.54 4.34
CA VAL A 14 4.33 16.20 4.31
C VAL A 14 5.23 15.07 4.82
N GLU A 15 6.52 15.34 5.04
CA GLU A 15 7.52 14.33 5.43
C GLU A 15 7.13 13.60 6.73
N LYS A 16 6.69 14.37 7.73
CA LYS A 16 6.28 13.83 9.02
C LYS A 16 5.05 12.91 8.90
N PHE A 17 4.09 13.28 8.06
CA PHE A 17 2.88 12.50 7.82
C PHE A 17 3.21 11.09 7.30
N PHE A 18 4.17 10.97 6.38
CA PHE A 18 4.60 9.67 5.87
C PHE A 18 5.48 8.89 6.86
N THR A 19 6.31 9.61 7.63
CA THR A 19 7.20 8.98 8.61
C THR A 19 6.40 8.36 9.77
N ASP A 20 5.38 9.07 10.26
CA ASP A 20 4.50 8.61 11.34
C ASP A 20 3.70 7.36 10.94
N GLN A 21 3.39 7.21 9.65
CA GLN A 21 2.75 6.01 9.10
C GLN A 21 3.73 4.85 8.84
N GLY A 22 5.03 5.05 9.05
CA GLY A 22 6.06 4.04 8.83
C GLY A 22 6.46 3.85 7.36
N TRP A 23 6.17 4.81 6.48
CA TRP A 23 6.40 4.70 5.04
C TRP A 23 7.84 5.01 4.62
N SER A 24 8.73 5.36 5.55
CA SER A 24 10.13 5.67 5.25
C SER A 24 10.84 4.56 4.47
N LYS A 25 10.53 3.29 4.78
CA LYS A 25 11.08 2.12 4.05
C LYS A 25 10.58 2.05 2.60
N PHE A 26 9.36 2.49 2.34
CA PHE A 26 8.78 2.50 1.00
C PHE A 26 9.53 3.48 0.07
N PHE A 27 9.90 4.65 0.57
CA PHE A 27 10.73 5.59 -0.18
C PHE A 27 12.13 5.06 -0.48
N VAL A 28 12.73 4.27 0.43
CA VAL A 28 14.00 3.59 0.17
C VAL A 28 13.86 2.59 -0.98
N ILE A 29 12.76 1.83 -1.03
CA ILE A 29 12.47 0.87 -2.11
C ILE A 29 12.24 1.58 -3.43
N LEU A 30 11.45 2.67 -3.45
CA LEU A 30 11.19 3.48 -4.63
C LEU A 30 12.45 4.09 -5.25
N ASN A 31 13.41 4.45 -4.39
CA ASN A 31 14.70 4.99 -4.80
C ASN A 31 15.75 3.90 -5.08
N GLY A 32 15.40 2.65 -4.84
CA GLY A 32 16.25 1.49 -5.12
C GLY A 32 16.32 1.17 -6.62
N PRO A 33 17.15 0.18 -7.00
CA PRO A 33 17.20 -0.31 -8.37
C PRO A 33 15.82 -0.77 -8.84
N VAL A 34 15.37 -0.22 -9.97
CA VAL A 34 14.18 -0.72 -10.65
C VAL A 34 14.56 -2.01 -11.35
N TYR A 35 13.83 -3.09 -11.09
CA TYR A 35 14.03 -4.38 -11.73
C TYR A 35 12.93 -4.61 -12.78
N PRO A 36 13.05 -4.05 -14.00
CA PRO A 36 12.00 -4.10 -15.02
C PRO A 36 11.68 -5.53 -15.46
N ILE A 37 12.66 -6.44 -15.37
CA ILE A 37 12.47 -7.87 -15.72
C ILE A 37 11.69 -8.59 -14.62
N LEU A 38 11.93 -8.29 -13.33
CA LEU A 38 11.20 -8.90 -12.23
C LEU A 38 9.70 -8.60 -12.30
N VAL A 39 9.32 -7.35 -12.58
CA VAL A 39 7.90 -7.00 -12.75
C VAL A 39 7.29 -7.77 -13.92
N LYS A 40 8.02 -7.87 -15.04
CA LYS A 40 7.59 -8.62 -16.23
C LYS A 40 7.49 -10.12 -15.97
N ASP A 41 8.35 -10.70 -15.13
CA ASP A 41 8.35 -12.13 -14.83
C ASP A 41 7.29 -12.52 -13.79
N PHE A 42 6.96 -11.59 -12.88
CA PHE A 42 5.87 -11.77 -11.91
C PHE A 42 4.50 -11.51 -12.53
N TRP A 43 4.37 -10.58 -13.48
CA TRP A 43 3.09 -10.19 -14.07
C TRP A 43 2.27 -11.36 -14.65
N PRO A 44 2.84 -12.33 -15.39
CA PRO A 44 2.13 -13.53 -15.86
C PRO A 44 1.66 -14.46 -14.74
N ARG A 45 2.22 -14.33 -13.54
CA ARG A 45 1.87 -15.10 -12.34
C ARG A 45 1.00 -14.31 -11.37
N CYS A 46 0.66 -13.07 -11.68
CA CYS A 46 -0.20 -12.26 -10.83
C CYS A 46 -1.65 -12.79 -10.92
N GLU A 47 -2.24 -13.06 -9.77
CA GLU A 47 -3.67 -13.26 -9.64
C GLU A 47 -4.35 -11.89 -9.66
N VAL A 48 -5.31 -11.70 -10.56
CA VAL A 48 -6.10 -10.47 -10.64
C VAL A 48 -7.35 -10.70 -9.83
N PHE A 49 -7.44 -10.05 -8.67
CA PHE A 49 -8.63 -10.13 -7.82
C PHE A 49 -9.68 -9.16 -8.32
N ASP A 50 -10.82 -9.69 -8.74
CA ASP A 50 -11.95 -8.86 -9.13
C ASP A 50 -12.75 -8.37 -7.90
N LYS A 51 -13.74 -7.50 -8.14
CA LYS A 51 -14.58 -6.96 -7.06
C LYS A 51 -15.31 -8.06 -6.30
N ILE A 52 -15.71 -9.13 -6.98
CA ILE A 52 -16.47 -10.23 -6.38
C ILE A 52 -15.56 -11.05 -5.47
N GLU A 53 -14.33 -11.33 -5.89
CA GLU A 53 -13.33 -12.01 -5.09
C GLU A 53 -12.94 -11.19 -3.86
N ALA A 54 -12.78 -9.87 -4.01
CA ALA A 54 -12.52 -8.96 -2.91
C ALA A 54 -13.66 -8.92 -1.88
N GLU A 55 -14.91 -8.97 -2.33
CA GLU A 55 -16.09 -9.05 -1.46
C GLU A 55 -16.20 -10.41 -0.75
N LYS A 56 -15.87 -11.50 -1.45
CA LYS A 56 -15.82 -12.85 -0.86
C LYS A 56 -14.75 -12.95 0.23
N GLU A 57 -13.54 -12.46 -0.04
CA GLU A 57 -12.45 -12.42 0.94
C GLU A 57 -12.84 -11.60 2.17
N PHE A 58 -13.45 -10.43 1.96
CA PHE A 58 -13.93 -9.59 3.05
C PHE A 58 -14.97 -10.31 3.91
N ALA A 59 -15.96 -10.97 3.29
CA ALA A 59 -16.97 -11.73 4.02
C ALA A 59 -16.34 -12.87 4.85
N LEU A 60 -15.34 -13.57 4.31
CA LEU A 60 -14.59 -14.59 5.03
C LEU A 60 -13.86 -14.00 6.25
N LYS A 61 -13.20 -12.85 6.08
CA LYS A 61 -12.48 -12.17 7.16
C LYS A 61 -13.39 -11.65 8.28
N VAL A 62 -14.58 -11.17 7.93
CA VAL A 62 -15.61 -10.80 8.93
C VAL A 62 -16.09 -12.03 9.69
N ALA A 63 -16.24 -13.18 9.01
CA ALA A 63 -16.67 -14.42 9.63
C ALA A 63 -15.61 -15.07 10.53
N GLU A 64 -14.32 -14.83 10.28
CA GLU A 64 -13.20 -15.35 11.10
C GLU A 64 -13.22 -14.82 12.55
N ASP A 65 -13.62 -13.56 12.75
CA ASP A 65 -13.75 -12.96 14.09
C ASP A 65 -14.96 -12.00 14.15
N PRO A 66 -16.17 -12.54 14.32
CA PRO A 66 -17.40 -11.76 14.28
C PRO A 66 -17.54 -10.77 15.43
N GLU A 67 -16.85 -10.98 16.57
CA GLU A 67 -16.93 -10.07 17.71
C GLU A 67 -16.10 -8.81 17.45
N ASN A 68 -14.87 -8.96 16.92
CA ASN A 68 -13.99 -7.83 16.69
C ASN A 68 -14.15 -7.18 15.32
N ASN A 69 -14.70 -7.88 14.32
CA ASN A 69 -14.78 -7.38 12.94
C ASN A 69 -16.17 -6.85 12.55
N LYS A 70 -17.17 -6.97 13.43
CA LYS A 70 -18.51 -6.43 13.18
C LYS A 70 -18.48 -4.91 13.07
N GLY A 71 -18.99 -4.40 11.95
CA GLY A 71 -19.10 -2.97 11.68
C GLY A 71 -17.79 -2.30 11.23
N LYS A 72 -16.69 -3.06 11.08
CA LYS A 72 -15.46 -2.53 10.47
C LYS A 72 -15.60 -2.48 8.95
N THR A 73 -15.07 -1.41 8.36
CA THR A 73 -15.02 -1.17 6.91
C THR A 73 -13.59 -1.34 6.41
N ARG A 74 -13.42 -1.63 5.11
CA ARG A 74 -12.12 -1.60 4.44
C ARG A 74 -11.65 -0.17 4.12
N GLU A 75 -12.58 0.79 4.17
CA GLU A 75 -12.35 2.24 4.01
C GLU A 75 -12.18 2.93 5.36
#